data_AF-A0A139IGH2-F1
#
_entry.id   AF-A0A139IGH2-F1
#
_cell.length_a   1.000
_cell.length_b   1.000
_cell.length_c   1.000
_cell.angle_alpha   90.00
_cell.angle_beta   90.00
_cell.angle_gamma   90.00
#
_symmetry.space_group_name_H-M   'P 1'
#
loop_
_entity.id
_entity.type
_entity.pdbx_description
1 polymer ?
#
loop_
_entity_poly.entity_id
_entity_poly.type
_entity_poly.pdbx_seq_one_letter_code
_entity_poly.pdbx_strand_id
1 'polypeptide(L)'
;MYEQGYNAMDVGEGSSAKNIAPVVLTEFGYEQNSTNFKKPYPDCIKEYLTSLPGGPGGWMQWVLAGSYYVREGMQDSDETWGLFNHNWTGWRSEEAVEQFTKAFVEETLGVH
;
A
#
# COMPACT_ATOMS: atom_id res chain seq x y z
N MET A 1 -13.22 -2.20 -23.36
CA MET A 1 -12.41 -3.21 -22.66
C MET A 1 -11.86 -2.50 -21.43
N TYR A 2 -12.04 -3.07 -20.24
CA TYR A 2 -11.96 -2.44 -18.91
C TYR A 2 -10.70 -1.55 -18.72
N GLU A 3 -10.86 -0.23 -18.62
CA GLU A 3 -9.68 0.65 -18.74
C GLU A 3 -8.77 0.67 -17.52
N GLN A 4 -9.23 0.49 -16.27
CA GLN A 4 -8.31 0.53 -15.11
C GLN A 4 -8.73 -0.34 -13.90
N GLY A 5 -9.78 -1.17 -14.00
CA GLY A 5 -10.34 -1.92 -12.87
C GLY A 5 -11.09 -1.05 -11.84
N TYR A 6 -10.52 0.09 -11.47
CA TYR A 6 -11.10 1.09 -10.55
C TYR A 6 -12.25 1.90 -11.14
N ASN A 7 -12.58 1.72 -12.42
CA ASN A 7 -13.82 2.26 -13.01
C ASN A 7 -15.07 1.78 -12.25
N ALA A 8 -15.00 0.65 -11.53
CA ALA A 8 -16.07 0.20 -10.64
C ALA A 8 -16.38 1.17 -9.49
N MET A 9 -15.48 2.11 -9.19
CA MET A 9 -15.70 3.17 -8.19
C MET A 9 -16.21 4.47 -8.81
N ASP A 10 -16.22 4.62 -10.13
CA ASP A 10 -16.69 5.83 -10.80
C ASP A 10 -18.22 5.89 -10.77
N VAL A 11 -18.76 6.77 -9.91
CA VAL A 11 -20.20 7.02 -9.73
C VAL A 11 -20.65 8.34 -10.36
N GLY A 12 -19.80 8.98 -11.18
CA GLY A 12 -20.13 10.23 -11.86
C GLY A 12 -21.19 10.05 -12.95
N GLU A 13 -21.86 11.15 -13.34
CA GLU A 13 -22.94 11.15 -14.34
C GLU A 13 -22.50 10.64 -15.74
N GLY A 14 -21.20 10.65 -16.04
CA GLY A 14 -20.62 10.12 -17.28
C GLY A 14 -20.08 8.68 -17.18
N SER A 15 -20.21 8.02 -16.04
CA SER A 15 -19.65 6.69 -15.81
C SER A 15 -20.27 5.64 -16.75
N SER A 16 -19.41 4.83 -17.36
CA SER A 16 -19.83 3.66 -18.15
C SER A 16 -19.87 2.37 -17.34
N ALA A 17 -19.54 2.44 -16.04
CA ALA A 17 -19.46 1.28 -15.16
C ALA A 17 -20.83 0.61 -15.00
N LYS A 18 -20.87 -0.71 -15.21
CA LYS A 18 -22.09 -1.53 -15.03
C LYS A 18 -22.21 -2.09 -13.63
N ASN A 19 -21.07 -2.43 -13.03
CA ASN A 19 -20.98 -2.94 -11.67
C ASN A 19 -20.25 -1.91 -10.83
N ILE A 20 -20.93 -1.37 -9.83
CA ILE A 20 -20.37 -0.40 -8.89
C ILE A 20 -20.00 -1.14 -7.61
N ALA A 21 -18.75 -1.01 -7.19
CA ALA A 21 -18.23 -1.63 -5.98
C ALA A 21 -16.97 -0.89 -5.51
N PRO A 22 -16.69 -0.88 -4.19
CA PRO A 22 -15.37 -0.52 -3.70
C PRO A 22 -14.33 -1.50 -4.24
N VAL A 23 -13.14 -0.99 -4.55
CA VAL A 23 -12.01 -1.79 -5.05
C VAL A 23 -10.85 -1.66 -4.06
N VAL A 24 -10.15 -2.78 -3.84
CA VAL A 24 -9.01 -2.85 -2.91
C VAL A 24 -7.78 -3.42 -3.64
N LEU A 25 -6.65 -2.69 -3.60
CA LEU A 25 -5.34 -3.26 -3.93
C LEU A 25 -4.87 -4.11 -2.76
N THR A 26 -5.06 -5.43 -2.86
CA THR A 26 -4.86 -6.35 -1.74
C THR A 26 -3.41 -6.51 -1.31
N GLU A 27 -2.46 -6.21 -2.19
CA GLU A 27 -1.04 -6.26 -1.86
C GLU A 27 -0.28 -5.23 -2.69
N PHE A 28 0.49 -4.38 -2.02
CA PHE A 28 1.61 -3.65 -2.60
C PHE A 28 2.70 -3.54 -1.55
N GLY A 29 3.93 -3.29 -1.97
CA GLY A 29 5.00 -3.07 -1.02
C GLY A 29 6.32 -2.79 -1.71
N TYR A 30 7.28 -2.42 -0.88
CA TYR A 30 8.66 -2.21 -1.25
C TYR A 30 9.52 -2.58 -0.05
N GLU A 31 10.79 -2.90 -0.31
CA GLU A 31 11.75 -3.14 0.76
C GLU A 31 11.89 -1.92 1.67
N GLN A 32 11.70 -2.12 2.98
CA GLN A 32 11.64 -1.03 3.96
C GLN A 32 13.05 -0.59 4.38
N ASN A 33 13.45 0.59 3.92
CA ASN A 33 14.67 1.29 4.33
C ASN A 33 14.49 2.82 4.14
N SER A 34 15.51 3.61 4.50
CA SER A 34 15.47 5.08 4.46
C SER A 34 15.46 5.71 3.05
N THR A 35 15.49 4.91 1.99
CA THR A 35 15.62 5.39 0.60
C THR A 35 14.50 4.93 -0.31
N ASN A 36 13.98 3.72 -0.14
CA ASN A 36 13.05 3.12 -1.08
C ASN A 36 11.67 3.80 -1.09
N PHE A 37 11.21 4.36 0.03
CA PHE A 37 9.94 5.09 0.08
C PHE A 37 9.94 6.37 -0.77
N LYS A 38 11.12 6.88 -1.13
CA LYS A 38 11.30 8.07 -1.98
C LYS A 38 11.44 7.72 -3.47
N LYS A 39 11.32 6.44 -3.82
CA LYS A 39 11.41 6.01 -5.21
C LYS A 39 10.09 6.31 -5.94
N PRO A 40 10.10 6.38 -7.28
CA PRO A 40 8.86 6.63 -8.03
C PRO A 40 7.76 5.60 -7.78
N TYR A 41 8.11 4.34 -7.51
CA TYR A 41 7.10 3.29 -7.34
C TYR A 41 6.14 3.55 -6.16
N PRO A 42 6.60 3.74 -4.90
CA PRO A 42 5.68 4.04 -3.79
C PRO A 42 4.89 5.33 -4.01
N ASP A 43 5.54 6.39 -4.50
CA ASP A 43 4.87 7.67 -4.79
C ASP A 43 3.76 7.51 -5.83
N CYS A 44 4.02 6.80 -6.93
CA CYS A 44 3.01 6.52 -7.96
C CYS A 44 1.86 5.66 -7.44
N ILE A 45 2.12 4.68 -6.57
CA ILE A 45 1.04 3.87 -5.96
C ILE A 45 0.15 4.75 -5.08
N LYS A 46 0.76 5.59 -4.26
CA LYS A 46 0.05 6.53 -3.40
C LYS A 46 -0.83 7.47 -4.23
N GLU A 47 -0.23 8.18 -5.20
CA GLU A 47 -0.95 9.11 -6.08
C GLU A 47 -2.06 8.40 -6.86
N TYR A 48 -1.78 7.22 -7.41
CA TYR A 48 -2.77 6.46 -8.17
C TYR A 48 -3.98 6.10 -7.32
N LEU A 49 -3.75 5.60 -6.10
CA LEU A 49 -4.83 5.15 -5.22
C LEU A 49 -5.61 6.30 -4.59
N THR A 50 -5.03 7.49 -4.41
CA THR A 50 -5.75 8.64 -3.83
C THR A 50 -6.46 9.51 -4.87
N SER A 51 -6.16 9.35 -6.17
CA SER A 51 -6.72 10.14 -7.27
C SER A 51 -7.83 9.46 -8.09
N LEU A 52 -8.35 8.33 -7.61
CA LEU A 52 -9.34 7.53 -8.34
C LEU A 52 -10.71 8.26 -8.49
N PRO A 53 -11.48 7.97 -9.56
CA PRO A 53 -12.70 8.71 -9.91
C PRO A 53 -13.85 8.62 -8.90
N GLY A 54 -13.76 7.72 -7.92
CA GLY A 54 -14.70 7.57 -6.80
C GLY A 54 -14.18 8.05 -5.45
N GLY A 55 -13.03 8.72 -5.42
CA GLY A 55 -12.24 8.96 -4.21
C GLY A 55 -11.21 7.85 -3.95
N PRO A 56 -10.46 7.91 -2.83
CA PRO A 56 -9.38 7.00 -2.57
C PRO A 56 -9.80 5.51 -2.57
N GLY A 57 -9.04 4.69 -3.29
CA GLY A 57 -9.21 3.24 -3.34
C GLY A 57 -8.69 2.56 -2.07
N GLY A 58 -9.29 1.43 -1.70
CA GLY A 58 -8.77 0.64 -0.58
C GLY A 58 -7.42 0.01 -0.93
N TRP A 59 -6.60 -0.25 0.07
CA TRP A 59 -5.31 -0.91 -0.12
C TRP A 59 -4.84 -1.65 1.13
N MET A 60 -3.90 -2.57 0.93
CA MET A 60 -3.23 -3.32 1.99
C MET A 60 -1.73 -3.37 1.73
N GLN A 61 -0.95 -2.96 2.73
CA GLN A 61 0.51 -3.04 2.71
C GLN A 61 0.97 -4.48 2.92
N TRP A 62 1.75 -4.99 1.97
CA TRP A 62 2.59 -6.16 2.16
C TRP A 62 3.91 -5.73 2.83
N VAL A 63 4.21 -6.10 4.07
CA VAL A 63 3.41 -6.91 5.00
C VAL A 63 3.63 -6.42 6.44
N LEU A 64 2.65 -6.66 7.31
CA LEU A 64 2.81 -6.51 8.76
C LEU A 64 3.63 -7.68 9.34
N ALA A 65 4.93 -7.73 9.00
CA ALA A 65 5.85 -8.74 9.49
C ALA A 65 7.23 -8.16 9.79
N GLY A 66 8.04 -8.92 10.52
CA GLY A 66 9.47 -8.65 10.75
C GLY A 66 10.37 -9.79 10.28
N SER A 67 10.01 -11.03 10.62
CA SER A 67 10.74 -12.24 10.25
C SER A 67 9.82 -13.44 10.13
N TYR A 68 10.31 -14.52 9.55
CA TYR A 68 9.60 -15.80 9.46
C TYR A 68 10.28 -16.84 10.33
N TYR A 69 9.49 -17.64 11.06
CA TYR A 69 10.01 -18.85 11.70
C TYR A 69 10.68 -19.78 10.69
N VAL A 70 10.03 -20.02 9.55
CA VAL A 70 10.59 -20.73 8.38
C VAL A 70 10.01 -20.10 7.11
N ARG A 71 10.86 -19.81 6.13
CA ARG A 71 10.46 -19.44 4.78
C ARG A 71 11.37 -20.11 3.76
N GLU A 72 10.79 -20.76 2.77
CA GLU A 72 11.55 -21.43 1.69
C GLU A 72 12.64 -22.40 2.21
N GLY A 73 12.39 -23.03 3.36
CA GLY A 73 13.33 -23.95 4.00
C GLY A 73 14.40 -23.29 4.87
N MET A 74 14.47 -21.96 4.92
CA MET A 74 15.36 -21.20 5.81
C MET A 74 14.65 -20.86 7.12
N GLN A 75 15.28 -21.20 8.24
CA GLN A 75 14.80 -20.76 9.56
C GLN A 75 15.19 -19.31 9.82
N ASP A 76 14.38 -18.61 10.60
CA ASP A 76 14.65 -17.23 11.05
C ASP A 76 14.94 -16.26 9.88
N SER A 77 14.13 -16.37 8.83
CA SER A 77 14.33 -15.62 7.60
C SER A 77 13.84 -14.18 7.77
N ASP A 78 14.70 -13.21 7.48
CA ASP A 78 14.36 -11.80 7.61
C ASP A 78 13.41 -11.31 6.51
N GLU A 79 12.33 -10.62 6.88
CA GLU A 79 11.36 -10.06 5.94
C GLU A 79 11.66 -8.58 5.71
N THR A 80 12.53 -8.30 4.73
CA THR A 80 12.97 -6.92 4.45
C THR A 80 11.88 -6.03 3.87
N TRP A 81 10.79 -6.60 3.36
CA TRP A 81 9.60 -5.87 2.89
C TRP A 81 8.59 -5.63 4.02
N GLY A 82 8.81 -6.24 5.18
CA GLY A 82 7.94 -6.11 6.35
C GLY A 82 8.11 -4.79 7.06
N LEU A 83 7.00 -4.21 7.56
CA LEU A 83 7.03 -2.96 8.31
C LEU A 83 7.82 -3.07 9.62
N PHE A 84 7.84 -4.24 10.26
CA PHE A 84 8.54 -4.43 11.53
C PHE A 84 9.99 -4.85 11.31
N ASN A 85 10.84 -4.50 12.27
CA ASN A 85 12.21 -5.01 12.32
C ASN A 85 12.21 -6.52 12.62
N HIS A 86 13.35 -7.17 12.35
CA HIS A 86 13.50 -8.63 12.48
C HIS A 86 13.02 -9.22 13.81
N ASN A 87 13.25 -8.51 14.92
CA ASN A 87 12.90 -8.96 16.27
C ASN A 87 11.55 -8.45 16.76
N TRP A 88 10.74 -7.82 15.89
CA TRP A 88 9.38 -7.36 16.18
C TRP A 88 9.29 -6.35 17.33
N THR A 89 10.36 -5.60 17.59
CA THR A 89 10.42 -4.60 18.69
C THR A 89 10.12 -3.19 18.21
N GLY A 90 10.08 -2.95 16.90
CA GLY A 90 9.81 -1.64 16.32
C GLY A 90 9.70 -1.68 14.80
N TRP A 91 9.68 -0.49 14.19
CA TRP A 91 9.63 -0.36 12.74
C TRP A 91 10.99 -0.68 12.10
N ARG A 92 10.97 -1.31 10.93
CA ARG A 92 12.16 -1.56 10.12
C ARG A 92 12.77 -0.26 9.60
N SER A 93 11.90 0.69 9.23
CA SER A 93 12.29 2.06 8.88
C SER A 93 11.28 3.04 9.47
N GLU A 94 11.69 3.72 10.55
CA GLU A 94 10.87 4.77 11.17
C GLU A 94 10.57 5.90 10.16
N GLU A 95 11.57 6.32 9.37
CA GLU A 95 11.38 7.33 8.34
C GLU A 95 10.32 6.95 7.31
N ALA A 96 10.32 5.71 6.81
CA ALA A 96 9.31 5.26 5.85
C ALA A 96 7.91 5.16 6.48
N VAL A 97 7.81 4.78 7.75
CA VAL A 97 6.52 4.75 8.45
C VAL A 97 5.96 6.16 8.64
N GLU A 98 6.79 7.09 9.12
CA GLU A 98 6.35 8.47 9.38
C GLU A 98 6.06 9.24 8.09
N GLN A 99 6.94 9.15 7.08
CA GLN A 99 6.85 10.00 5.89
C GLN A 99 6.01 9.40 4.76
N PHE A 100 5.90 8.07 4.67
CA PHE A 100 5.12 7.40 3.63
C PHE A 100 3.86 6.75 4.20
N THR A 101 4.01 5.80 5.13
CA THR A 101 2.88 4.95 5.54
C THR A 101 1.77 5.73 6.22
N LYS A 102 2.09 6.56 7.22
CA LYS A 102 1.10 7.41 7.89
C LYS A 102 0.49 8.44 6.96
N ALA A 103 1.32 9.12 6.17
CA ALA A 103 0.85 10.10 5.19
C ALA A 103 -0.09 9.47 4.14
N PHE A 104 0.16 8.22 3.73
CA PHE A 104 -0.73 7.51 2.82
C PHE A 104 -2.06 7.15 3.50
N VAL A 105 -2.04 6.71 4.76
CA VAL A 105 -3.27 6.45 5.54
C VAL A 105 -4.10 7.73 5.69
N GLU A 106 -3.48 8.84 6.09
CA GLU A 106 -4.16 10.13 6.27
C GLU A 106 -4.83 10.61 4.98
N GLU A 107 -4.12 10.55 3.86
CA GLU A 107 -4.64 10.94 2.55
C GLU A 107 -5.78 10.01 2.08
N THR A 108 -5.68 8.71 2.38
CA THR A 108 -6.74 7.74 2.07
C THR A 108 -8.01 8.00 2.89
N LEU A 109 -7.85 8.38 4.16
CA LEU A 109 -8.97 8.63 5.07
C LEU A 109 -9.55 10.05 4.94
N GLY A 110 -8.88 10.96 4.25
CA GLY A 110 -9.30 12.35 4.09
C GLY A 110 -9.28 13.15 5.39
N VAL A 111 -8.44 12.75 6.36
CA VAL A 111 -8.23 13.47 7.62
C VAL A 111 -6.96 14.31 7.48
N HIS A 112 -7.08 15.62 7.70
CA HIS A 112 -6.01 16.61 7.64
C HIS A 112 -5.93 17.37 8.96
#